data_AF-A0A6G8AQF9-F1
#
_entry.id   AF-A0A6G8AQF9-F1
#
_cell.length_a   1.000
_cell.length_b   1.000
_cell.length_c   1.000
_cell.angle_alpha   90.00
_cell.angle_beta   90.00
_cell.angle_gamma   90.00
#
_symmetry.space_group_name_H-M   'P 1'
#
loop_
_entity.id
_entity.type
_entity.pdbx_description
1 polymer ?
#
loop_
_entity_poly.entity_id
_entity_poly.type
_entity_poly.pdbx_seq_one_letter_code
_entity_poly.pdbx_strand_id
1 'polypeptide(L)'
;MMLLFMALILYLFSSSLYEYPKKIDCYEGYRTKKSMENQENWEKAQKLMVTAYRNTRRALLWIGLMILLIELIFYFIFKIDLFLPLVILESVIIIGTCFYVHWYVERRI
;
A
#
# COMPACT_ATOMS: atom_id res chain seq x y z
N MET A 1 -13.62 1.10 -4.25
CA MET A 1 -12.89 1.75 -5.36
C MET A 1 -11.54 2.36 -4.98
N MET A 2 -11.36 2.92 -3.78
CA MET A 2 -10.07 3.49 -3.37
C MET A 2 -8.97 2.44 -3.26
N LEU A 3 -9.31 1.22 -2.80
CA LEU A 3 -8.36 0.11 -2.71
C LEU A 3 -7.83 -0.31 -4.07
N LEU A 4 -8.68 -0.31 -5.10
CA LEU A 4 -8.26 -0.62 -6.47
C LEU A 4 -7.27 0.42 -6.98
N PHE A 5 -7.57 1.71 -6.78
CA PHE A 5 -6.66 2.79 -7.15
C PHE A 5 -5.31 2.66 -6.43
N MET A 6 -5.33 2.42 -5.12
CA MET A 6 -4.12 2.18 -4.35
C MET A 6 -3.35 0.94 -4.82
N ALA A 7 -4.04 -0.17 -5.11
CA ALA A 7 -3.39 -1.38 -5.63
C ALA A 7 -2.69 -1.12 -6.97
N LEU A 8 -3.32 -0.36 -7.87
CA LEU A 8 -2.72 0.05 -9.15
C LEU A 8 -1.46 0.91 -8.94
N ILE A 9 -1.53 1.90 -8.04
CA ILE A 9 -0.36 2.68 -7.63
C ILE A 9 0.75 1.75 -7.14
N LEU A 10 0.44 0.83 -6.22
CA LEU A 10 1.44 -0.10 -5.70
C LEU A 10 2.02 -1.00 -6.79
N TYR A 11 1.27 -1.37 -7.83
CA TYR A 11 1.81 -2.10 -8.97
C TYR A 11 2.88 -1.30 -9.73
N LEU A 12 2.68 0.00 -9.91
CA LEU A 12 3.66 0.90 -10.55
C LEU A 12 4.90 1.07 -9.67
N PHE A 13 4.71 1.43 -8.40
CA PHE A 13 5.80 1.79 -7.46
C PHE A 13 6.52 0.59 -6.82
N SER A 14 6.02 -0.63 -6.99
CA SER A 14 6.75 -1.86 -6.57
C SER A 14 7.22 -2.71 -7.75
N SER A 15 7.14 -2.17 -8.96
CA SER A 15 7.71 -2.78 -10.15
C SER A 15 9.24 -2.82 -10.05
N SER A 16 9.87 -3.68 -10.86
CA SER A 16 11.34 -3.69 -10.99
C SER A 16 11.89 -2.43 -11.66
N LEU A 17 11.01 -1.58 -12.22
CA LEU A 17 11.36 -0.34 -12.90
C LEU A 17 11.34 0.86 -11.94
N TYR A 18 10.84 0.70 -10.72
CA TYR A 18 10.86 1.77 -9.73
C TYR A 18 12.27 1.96 -9.18
N GLU A 19 12.85 3.13 -9.44
CA GLU A 19 14.12 3.55 -8.86
C GLU A 19 13.86 4.39 -7.61
N TYR A 20 14.23 3.85 -6.45
CA TYR A 20 14.24 4.60 -5.20
C TYR A 20 15.50 5.49 -5.11
N PRO A 21 15.49 6.57 -4.30
CA PRO A 21 16.65 7.45 -4.16
C PRO A 21 17.88 6.68 -3.69
N LYS A 22 18.97 6.74 -4.46
CA LYS A 22 20.20 6.00 -4.18
C LYS A 22 20.99 6.58 -3.00
N LYS A 23 20.73 7.81 -2.59
CA LYS A 23 21.36 8.46 -1.44
C LYS A 23 20.28 8.86 -0.44
N ILE A 24 20.68 9.00 0.82
CA ILE A 24 19.81 9.53 1.88
C ILE A 24 19.26 10.88 1.42
N ASP A 25 17.94 10.95 1.35
CA ASP A 25 17.20 12.11 0.88
C ASP A 25 16.15 12.52 1.92
N CYS A 26 16.02 13.84 2.13
CA CYS A 26 15.10 14.38 3.12
C CYS A 26 13.67 14.55 2.60
N TYR A 27 13.44 14.43 1.30
CA TYR A 27 12.17 14.65 0.62
C TYR A 27 11.51 13.35 0.14
N GLU A 28 12.29 12.41 -0.38
CA GLU A 28 11.79 11.17 -1.00
C GLU A 28 12.20 9.89 -0.25
N GLY A 29 11.46 8.80 -0.47
CA GLY A 29 11.75 7.48 0.11
C GLY A 29 11.24 7.25 1.53
N TYR A 30 11.55 6.07 2.07
CA TYR A 30 11.22 5.65 3.42
C TYR A 30 12.10 6.35 4.46
N ARG A 31 11.54 7.36 5.12
CA ARG A 31 12.28 8.29 6.00
C ARG A 31 11.89 8.10 7.46
N THR A 32 12.54 7.16 8.11
CA THR A 32 12.52 7.04 9.58
C THR A 32 13.89 7.32 10.15
N LYS A 33 13.97 7.65 11.44
CA LYS A 33 15.26 7.90 12.10
C LYS A 33 16.26 6.76 11.91
N LYS A 34 15.80 5.50 12.00
CA LYS A 34 16.64 4.31 11.77
C LYS A 34 17.05 4.15 10.31
N SER A 35 16.13 4.36 9.37
CA SER A 35 16.40 4.30 7.93
C SER A 35 17.47 5.31 7.50
N MET A 36 17.43 6.52 8.05
CA MET A 36 18.33 7.62 7.68
C MET A 36 19.64 7.66 8.47
N GLU A 37 19.90 6.69 9.35
CA GLU A 37 21.09 6.69 10.22
C GLU A 37 22.39 6.51 9.43
N ASN A 38 22.36 5.65 8.41
CA ASN A 38 23.49 5.42 7.52
C ASN A 38 23.00 4.91 6.15
N GLN A 39 23.92 4.89 5.18
CA GLN A 39 23.60 4.54 3.80
C GLN A 39 23.17 3.07 3.63
N GLU A 40 23.69 2.15 4.43
CA GLU A 40 23.30 0.74 4.40
C GLU A 40 21.84 0.56 4.85
N ASN A 41 21.47 1.18 5.98
CA ASN A 41 20.12 1.19 6.50
C ASN A 41 19.15 1.83 5.49
N TRP A 42 19.55 2.92 4.86
CA TRP A 42 18.76 3.60 3.84
C TRP A 42 18.42 2.67 2.68
N GLU A 43 19.43 2.05 2.07
CA GLU A 43 19.22 1.15 0.93
C GLU A 43 18.40 -0.08 1.31
N LYS A 44 18.66 -0.64 2.50
CA LYS A 44 17.91 -1.78 3.04
C LYS A 44 16.44 -1.41 3.26
N ALA A 45 16.17 -0.23 3.81
CA ALA A 45 14.83 0.29 4.04
C ALA A 45 14.03 0.41 2.74
N GLN A 46 14.61 1.03 1.70
CA GLN A 46 13.92 1.22 0.43
C GLN A 46 13.59 -0.12 -0.22
N LYS A 47 14.54 -1.08 -0.22
CA LYS A 47 14.32 -2.43 -0.76
C LYS A 47 13.23 -3.19 0.01
N LEU A 48 13.24 -3.10 1.34
CA LEU A 48 12.23 -3.74 2.18
C LEU A 48 10.85 -3.13 1.98
N MET A 49 10.75 -1.80 1.84
CA MET A 49 9.50 -1.10 1.55
C MET A 49 8.91 -1.57 0.21
N VAL A 50 9.72 -1.59 -0.86
CA VAL A 50 9.31 -2.09 -2.18
C VAL A 50 8.85 -3.55 -2.10
N THR A 51 9.56 -4.38 -1.32
CA THR A 51 9.21 -5.78 -1.11
C THR A 51 7.87 -5.93 -0.38
N ALA A 52 7.64 -5.15 0.67
CA ALA A 52 6.39 -5.14 1.42
C ALA A 52 5.21 -4.75 0.52
N TYR A 53 5.35 -3.68 -0.27
CA TYR A 53 4.33 -3.27 -1.24
C TYR A 53 4.09 -4.33 -2.32
N ARG A 54 5.15 -4.99 -2.82
CA ARG A 54 5.02 -6.07 -3.79
C ARG A 54 4.22 -7.25 -3.24
N ASN A 55 4.38 -7.56 -1.96
CA ASN A 55 3.66 -8.64 -1.30
C ASN A 55 2.18 -8.31 -1.08
N THR A 56 1.86 -7.05 -0.77
CA THR A 56 0.47 -6.65 -0.46
C THR A 56 -0.36 -6.30 -1.69
N ARG A 57 0.24 -5.81 -2.79
CA ARG A 57 -0.50 -5.30 -3.95
C ARG A 57 -1.50 -6.29 -4.55
N ARG A 58 -1.17 -7.59 -4.59
CA ARG A 58 -2.06 -8.64 -5.14
C ARG A 58 -3.27 -8.85 -4.24
N ALA A 59 -3.06 -8.89 -2.93
CA ALA A 59 -4.14 -9.03 -1.97
C ALA A 59 -5.08 -7.82 -2.03
N LEU A 60 -4.53 -6.60 -2.07
CA LEU A 60 -5.32 -5.37 -2.16
C LEU A 60 -6.12 -5.29 -3.46
N LEU A 61 -5.55 -5.75 -4.58
CA LEU A 61 -6.26 -5.81 -5.86
C LEU A 61 -7.47 -6.75 -5.76
N TRP A 62 -7.29 -7.97 -5.25
CA TRP A 62 -8.38 -8.93 -5.10
C TRP A 62 -9.45 -8.46 -4.13
N ILE A 63 -9.06 -7.92 -2.98
CA ILE A 63 -10.01 -7.37 -2.00
C ILE A 63 -10.79 -6.19 -2.61
N GLY A 64 -10.10 -5.28 -3.30
CA GLY A 64 -10.74 -4.14 -3.96
C GLY A 64 -11.72 -4.58 -5.06
N LEU A 65 -11.41 -5.63 -5.83
CA LEU A 65 -12.32 -6.19 -6.83
C LEU A 65 -13.56 -6.80 -6.17
N MET A 66 -13.40 -7.55 -5.08
CA MET A 66 -14.52 -8.16 -4.37
C MET A 66 -15.44 -7.11 -3.75
N ILE A 67 -14.88 -6.06 -3.13
CA ILE A 67 -15.67 -4.94 -2.58
C ILE A 67 -16.45 -4.25 -3.69
N LEU A 68 -15.83 -3.96 -4.84
CA LEU A 68 -16.52 -3.36 -5.98
C LEU A 68 -17.67 -4.24 -6.49
N LEU A 69 -17.47 -5.55 -6.60
CA LEU A 69 -18.51 -6.49 -7.01
C LEU A 69 -19.68 -6.51 -6.03
N ILE A 70 -19.40 -6.54 -4.72
CA ILE A 70 -20.42 -6.48 -3.67
C ILE A 70 -21.24 -5.20 -3.79
N GLU A 71 -20.57 -4.06 -3.94
CA GLU A 71 -21.22 -2.76 -4.10
C GLU A 71 -22.16 -2.74 -5.31
N LEU A 72 -21.68 -3.22 -6.47
CA LEU A 72 -22.48 -3.28 -7.70
C LEU A 72 -23.69 -4.22 -7.55
N ILE A 73 -23.50 -5.40 -6.94
CA ILE A 73 -24.59 -6.35 -6.71
C ILE A 73 -25.66 -5.73 -5.79
N PHE A 74 -25.26 -5.17 -4.65
CA PHE A 74 -26.19 -4.58 -3.69
C PHE A 74 -26.93 -3.37 -4.26
N TYR A 75 -26.22 -2.51 -5.00
CA TYR A 75 -26.83 -1.35 -5.62
C TYR A 75 -27.80 -1.72 -6.74
N PHE A 76 -27.41 -2.59 -7.68
CA PHE A 76 -28.24 -2.87 -8.86
C PHE A 76 -29.37 -3.86 -8.60
N ILE A 77 -29.12 -4.93 -7.83
CA ILE A 77 -30.08 -6.02 -7.59
C ILE A 77 -30.96 -5.69 -6.38
N PHE A 78 -30.34 -5.33 -5.26
CA PHE A 78 -31.06 -5.14 -3.99
C PHE A 78 -31.51 -3.71 -3.74
N LYS A 79 -31.03 -2.74 -4.54
CA LYS A 79 -31.30 -1.30 -4.37
C LYS A 79 -30.87 -0.77 -3.00
N ILE A 80 -29.85 -1.39 -2.40
CA ILE A 80 -29.26 -0.98 -1.13
C ILE A 80 -27.97 -0.21 -1.43
N ASP A 81 -27.90 1.03 -0.94
CA ASP A 81 -26.68 1.82 -1.01
C ASP A 81 -25.73 1.44 0.14
N LEU A 82 -24.58 0.86 -0.23
CA LEU A 82 -23.50 0.50 0.68
C LEU A 82 -22.24 1.37 0.48
N PHE A 83 -22.34 2.47 -0.28
CA PHE A 83 -21.18 3.28 -0.65
C PHE A 83 -20.37 3.72 0.58
N LEU A 84 -21.02 4.42 1.54
CA LEU A 84 -20.34 4.94 2.72
C LEU A 84 -19.70 3.85 3.61
N PRO A 85 -20.40 2.76 4.03
CA PRO A 85 -19.77 1.74 4.86
C PRO A 85 -18.61 1.02 4.15
N LEU A 86 -18.70 0.80 2.83
CA LEU A 86 -17.60 0.20 2.08
C LEU A 86 -16.41 1.15 1.96
N VAL A 87 -16.62 2.45 1.73
CA VAL A 87 -15.54 3.46 1.73
C VAL A 87 -14.81 3.53 3.08
N ILE A 88 -15.54 3.42 4.20
CA ILE A 88 -14.94 3.38 5.54
C ILE A 88 -14.10 2.10 5.70
N LEU A 89 -14.62 0.95 5.29
CA LEU A 89 -13.88 -0.32 5.31
C LEU A 89 -12.59 -0.24 4.47
N GLU A 90 -12.68 0.30 3.25
CA GLU A 90 -11.51 0.49 2.37
C GLU A 90 -10.45 1.38 3.03
N SER A 91 -10.86 2.45 3.69
CA SER A 91 -9.96 3.36 4.41
C SER A 91 -9.21 2.65 5.54
N VAL A 92 -9.91 1.84 6.34
CA VAL A 92 -9.30 1.04 7.41
C VAL A 92 -8.26 0.07 6.85
N ILE A 93 -8.55 -0.58 5.73
CA ILE A 93 -7.62 -1.51 5.06
C ILE A 93 -6.37 -0.78 4.54
N ILE A 94 -6.53 0.41 3.97
CA ILE A 94 -5.40 1.23 3.49
C ILE A 94 -4.51 1.64 4.67
N ILE A 95 -5.10 2.16 5.74
CA ILE A 95 -4.36 2.54 6.95
C ILE A 95 -3.63 1.33 7.53
N GLY A 96 -4.30 0.18 7.64
CA GLY A 96 -3.69 -1.07 8.09
C GLY A 96 -2.52 -1.52 7.22
N THR A 97 -2.61 -1.32 5.90
CA THR A 97 -1.50 -1.60 4.97
C THR A 97 -0.31 -0.68 5.22
N CYS A 98 -0.53 0.61 5.43
CA CYS A 98 0.54 1.56 5.76
C CYS A 98 1.26 1.15 7.07
N PHE A 99 0.50 0.79 8.10
CA PHE A 99 1.06 0.28 9.36
C PHE A 99 1.83 -1.02 9.15
N TYR A 100 1.30 -1.97 8.38
CA TYR A 100 1.99 -3.21 8.06
C TYR A 100 3.34 -2.95 7.38
N VAL A 101 3.37 -2.09 6.36
CA VAL A 101 4.60 -1.76 5.64
C VAL A 101 5.60 -1.10 6.57
N HIS A 102 5.17 -0.10 7.35
CA HIS A 102 6.03 0.58 8.33
C HIS A 102 6.64 -0.42 9.32
N TRP A 103 5.80 -1.28 9.91
CA TRP A 103 6.24 -2.29 10.87
C TRP A 103 7.16 -3.35 10.26
N TYR A 104 6.85 -3.81 9.04
CA TYR A 104 7.65 -4.79 8.31
C TYR A 104 9.08 -4.27 8.06
N VAL A 105 9.18 -3.00 7.68
CA VAL A 105 10.46 -2.33 7.39
C VAL A 105 11.22 -2.07 8.69
N GLU A 106 10.60 -1.45 9.69
CA GLU A 106 11.23 -1.10 10.98
C GLU A 106 11.73 -2.29 11.80
N ARG A 107 11.12 -3.47 11.64
CA ARG A 107 11.58 -4.70 12.30
C ARG A 107 12.82 -5.31 11.64
N ARG A 108 13.12 -4.94 10.40
CA ARG A 108 14.09 -5.62 9.55
C ARG A 108 15.28 -4.74 9.16
N ILE A 109 15.21 -3.43 9.37
CA ILE A 109 16.37 -2.53 9.31
C ILE A 109 17.11 -2.69 10.62
#